data_AF-R7V5I5-F1
#
_entry.id   AF-R7V5I5-F1
#
_cell.length_a   1.000
_cell.length_b   1.000
_cell.length_c   1.000
_cell.angle_alpha   90.00
_cell.angle_beta   90.00
_cell.angle_gamma   90.00
#
_symmetry.space_group_name_H-M   'P 1'
#
loop_
_entity.id
_entity.type
_entity.pdbx_description
1 polymer ?
#
loop_
_entity_poly.entity_id
_entity_poly.type
_entity_poly.pdbx_seq_one_letter_code
_entity_poly.pdbx_strand_id
1 'polypeptide(L)'
;MEHEQCLVDVADVLLDVVRPPVDCGICRGITSVDTVSKLSPELFEMKYAYSGRPVVITDATVGWSATKTFSFDFFKGIYGEDSPVLQPSEVQCQFFPYKTDFKNLAEVFNMSAERAQMKDGTKPWYIGWSNCDSSAANILRGHYTRPYFLPSSAESSKTDWIFMGSKGYGAHMHIDNVGNPSWQAQITGTKVWTLEPPPECYHECVRSIQVTVHPGDIIVLDTNRWFHSTLITSDEMSIVIGSEYD
;
A
#
# COMPACT_ATOMS: atom_id res chain seq x y z
N MET A 1 24.44 14.46 -9.80
CA MET A 1 23.58 14.36 -10.99
C MET A 1 22.52 15.42 -10.81
N GLU A 2 22.45 16.40 -11.70
CA GLU A 2 21.52 17.53 -11.62
C GLU A 2 20.08 17.01 -11.71
N HIS A 3 19.20 17.52 -10.84
CA HIS A 3 17.78 17.26 -10.93
C HIS A 3 17.26 17.84 -12.25
N GLU A 4 16.85 16.98 -13.19
CA GLU A 4 16.02 17.41 -14.31
C GLU A 4 14.65 17.78 -13.74
N GLN A 5 14.47 19.06 -13.41
CA GLN A 5 13.14 19.61 -13.18
C GLN A 5 12.37 19.52 -14.49
N CYS A 6 11.25 18.81 -14.48
CA CYS A 6 10.35 18.76 -15.62
C CYS A 6 9.97 20.19 -16.03
N LEU A 7 10.16 20.52 -17.31
CA LEU A 7 9.84 21.84 -17.85
C LEU A 7 8.35 22.18 -17.75
N VAL A 8 7.52 21.12 -17.64
CA VAL A 8 6.08 21.17 -17.48
C VAL A 8 5.70 20.13 -16.43
N ASP A 9 4.98 20.57 -15.41
CA ASP A 9 4.32 19.68 -14.45
C ASP A 9 3.05 19.14 -15.13
N VAL A 10 3.10 17.90 -15.61
CA VAL A 10 1.95 17.27 -16.26
C VAL A 10 0.99 16.87 -15.16
N ALA A 11 -0.16 17.54 -15.09
CA ALA A 11 -1.19 17.20 -14.10
C ALA A 11 -1.51 15.70 -14.15
N ASP A 12 -1.64 15.04 -12.99
CA ASP A 12 -1.90 13.59 -12.89
C ASP A 12 -3.04 13.11 -13.80
N VAL A 13 -4.08 13.94 -13.96
CA VAL A 13 -5.22 13.69 -14.86
C VAL A 13 -4.79 13.45 -16.32
N LEU A 14 -3.74 14.12 -16.80
CA LEU A 14 -3.23 13.91 -18.15
C LEU A 14 -2.46 12.59 -18.27
N LEU A 15 -1.73 12.19 -17.22
CA LEU A 15 -1.04 10.90 -17.18
C LEU A 15 -2.05 9.73 -17.20
N ASP A 16 -3.14 9.87 -16.46
CA ASP A 16 -4.23 8.89 -16.43
C ASP A 16 -4.92 8.71 -17.79
N VAL A 17 -4.98 9.76 -18.62
CA VAL A 17 -5.66 9.73 -19.94
C VAL A 17 -4.77 9.12 -21.03
N VAL A 18 -3.45 9.26 -20.92
CA VAL A 18 -2.50 8.74 -21.93
C VAL A 18 -2.01 7.32 -21.64
N ARG A 19 -2.43 6.73 -20.51
CA ARG A 19 -2.11 5.34 -20.19
C ARG A 19 -2.60 4.38 -21.28
N PRO A 20 -1.91 3.24 -21.50
CA PRO A 20 -2.43 2.20 -22.36
C PRO A 20 -3.80 1.70 -21.88
N PRO A 21 -4.74 1.44 -22.79
CA PRO A 21 -6.06 0.92 -22.43
C PRO A 21 -5.92 -0.47 -21.80
N VAL A 22 -6.73 -0.72 -20.78
CA VAL A 22 -6.74 -2.00 -20.06
C VAL A 22 -7.78 -2.94 -20.66
N ASP A 23 -7.42 -4.22 -20.80
CA ASP A 23 -8.41 -5.27 -21.10
C ASP A 23 -9.39 -5.42 -19.93
N CYS A 24 -10.67 -5.15 -20.20
CA CYS A 24 -11.77 -5.23 -19.24
C CYS A 24 -12.07 -6.66 -18.71
N GLY A 25 -11.39 -7.68 -19.23
CA GLY A 25 -11.35 -9.02 -18.64
C GLY A 25 -11.00 -9.03 -17.13
N ILE A 26 -10.28 -8.01 -16.63
CA ILE A 26 -9.96 -7.88 -15.20
C ILE A 26 -11.17 -7.72 -14.29
N CYS A 27 -12.28 -7.20 -14.80
CA CYS A 27 -13.44 -6.80 -14.00
C CYS A 27 -14.76 -7.40 -14.51
N ARG A 28 -14.75 -8.05 -15.68
CA ARG A 28 -15.93 -8.67 -16.27
C ARG A 28 -16.50 -9.74 -15.33
N GLY A 29 -17.74 -9.56 -14.90
CA GLY A 29 -18.43 -10.47 -13.98
C GLY A 29 -17.94 -10.40 -12.53
N ILE A 30 -17.08 -9.44 -12.18
CA ILE A 30 -16.66 -9.20 -10.80
C ILE A 30 -17.58 -8.15 -10.19
N THR A 31 -18.33 -8.54 -9.16
CA THR A 31 -19.23 -7.65 -8.42
C THR A 31 -18.77 -7.37 -7.00
N SER A 32 -17.75 -8.07 -6.52
CA SER A 32 -17.17 -7.95 -5.19
C SER A 32 -15.75 -8.52 -5.17
N VAL A 33 -14.94 -8.11 -4.19
CA VAL A 33 -13.62 -8.69 -3.95
C VAL A 33 -13.79 -10.03 -3.23
N ASP A 34 -13.11 -11.08 -3.73
CA ASP A 34 -13.13 -12.39 -3.07
C ASP A 34 -12.41 -12.30 -1.73
N THR A 35 -12.95 -12.91 -0.68
CA THR A 35 -12.28 -13.08 0.62
C THR A 35 -12.08 -14.55 0.90
N VAL A 36 -10.83 -14.98 1.02
CA VAL A 36 -10.44 -16.39 1.10
C VAL A 36 -9.45 -16.64 2.25
N SER A 37 -9.25 -17.91 2.56
CA SER A 37 -8.22 -18.39 3.50
C SER A 37 -7.61 -19.68 2.95
N LYS A 38 -6.43 -20.05 3.44
CA LYS A 38 -5.70 -21.28 3.05
C LYS A 38 -5.54 -21.41 1.53
N LEU A 39 -5.21 -20.30 0.88
CA LEU A 39 -5.10 -20.22 -0.58
C LEU A 39 -3.79 -20.84 -1.05
N SER A 40 -3.86 -22.01 -1.69
CA SER A 40 -2.67 -22.66 -2.25
C SER A 40 -2.01 -21.80 -3.35
N PRO A 41 -0.67 -21.79 -3.46
CA PRO A 41 0.02 -21.03 -4.50
C PRO A 41 -0.46 -21.29 -5.93
N GLU A 42 -0.80 -22.53 -6.27
CA GLU A 42 -1.26 -22.92 -7.61
C GLU A 42 -2.62 -22.29 -7.95
N LEU A 43 -3.52 -22.26 -6.97
CA LEU A 43 -4.83 -21.63 -7.11
C LEU A 43 -4.71 -20.11 -7.17
N PHE A 44 -3.78 -19.53 -6.40
CA PHE A 44 -3.48 -18.11 -6.47
C PHE A 44 -2.96 -17.72 -7.85
N GLU A 45 -1.98 -18.47 -8.38
CA GLU A 45 -1.40 -18.24 -9.70
C GLU A 45 -2.46 -18.32 -10.81
N MET A 46 -3.25 -19.40 -10.79
CA MET A 46 -4.28 -19.66 -11.81
C MET A 46 -5.39 -18.61 -11.81
N LYS A 47 -5.80 -18.12 -10.63
CA LYS A 47 -7.02 -17.29 -10.50
C LYS A 47 -6.76 -15.81 -10.29
N TYR A 48 -5.68 -15.43 -9.60
CA TYR A 48 -5.49 -14.07 -9.08
C TYR A 48 -4.19 -13.41 -9.56
N ALA A 49 -3.05 -14.12 -9.53
CA ALA A 49 -1.72 -13.53 -9.69
C ALA A 49 -1.57 -12.64 -10.94
N TYR A 50 -2.11 -13.10 -12.08
CA TYR A 50 -1.95 -12.45 -13.40
C TYR A 50 -3.27 -12.13 -14.11
N SER A 51 -4.39 -12.32 -13.42
CA SER A 51 -5.73 -12.02 -13.97
C SER A 51 -6.16 -10.57 -13.72
N GLY A 52 -5.46 -9.86 -12.82
CA GLY A 52 -5.86 -8.54 -12.33
C GLY A 52 -7.06 -8.58 -11.38
N ARG A 53 -7.55 -9.77 -11.00
CA ARG A 53 -8.69 -9.90 -10.07
C ARG A 53 -8.25 -9.63 -8.62
N PRO A 54 -8.87 -8.67 -7.92
CA PRO A 54 -8.55 -8.43 -6.52
C PRO A 54 -8.99 -9.58 -5.62
N VAL A 55 -8.23 -9.80 -4.54
CA VAL A 55 -8.55 -10.81 -3.51
C VAL A 55 -8.01 -10.38 -2.15
N VAL A 56 -8.74 -10.72 -1.09
CA VAL A 56 -8.31 -10.62 0.31
C VAL A 56 -8.04 -12.01 0.87
N ILE A 57 -6.87 -12.21 1.45
CA ILE A 57 -6.46 -13.45 2.11
C ILE A 57 -6.39 -13.19 3.63
N THR A 58 -7.20 -13.92 4.39
CA THR A 58 -7.45 -13.62 5.81
C THR A 58 -6.48 -14.28 6.79
N ASP A 59 -5.64 -15.21 6.33
CA ASP A 59 -4.72 -15.98 7.16
C ASP A 59 -3.25 -15.87 6.72
N ALA A 60 -2.91 -14.91 5.86
CA ALA A 60 -1.59 -14.82 5.25
C ALA A 60 -0.49 -14.23 6.14
N THR A 61 -0.87 -13.59 7.25
CA THR A 61 0.08 -13.03 8.23
C THR A 61 0.24 -13.91 9.47
N VAL A 62 -0.35 -15.11 9.48
CA VAL A 62 -0.25 -16.04 10.62
C VAL A 62 1.22 -16.35 10.90
N GLY A 63 1.64 -16.09 12.15
CA GLY A 63 3.03 -16.28 12.60
C GLY A 63 3.94 -15.07 12.43
N TRP A 64 3.48 -14.00 11.78
CA TRP A 64 4.26 -12.76 11.69
C TRP A 64 4.27 -12.04 13.03
N SER A 65 5.48 -11.73 13.52
CA SER A 65 5.63 -10.92 14.73
C SER A 65 5.35 -9.43 14.49
N ALA A 66 5.31 -8.99 13.22
CA ALA A 66 4.96 -7.63 12.81
C ALA A 66 3.65 -7.14 13.45
N THR A 67 2.63 -8.01 13.57
CA THR A 67 1.33 -7.69 14.20
C THR A 67 1.41 -7.29 15.67
N LYS A 68 2.53 -7.60 16.34
CA LYS A 68 2.77 -7.24 17.75
C LYS A 68 3.89 -6.22 17.92
N THR A 69 4.77 -6.09 16.93
CA THR A 69 5.98 -5.28 17.03
C THR A 69 5.84 -3.94 16.32
N PHE A 70 5.18 -3.90 15.15
CA PHE A 70 5.12 -2.70 14.35
C PHE A 70 4.25 -1.64 15.03
N SER A 71 4.86 -0.48 15.25
CA SER A 71 4.27 0.67 15.91
C SER A 71 4.97 1.93 15.40
N PHE A 72 4.40 3.10 15.66
CA PHE A 72 5.06 4.36 15.35
C PHE A 72 6.49 4.42 15.93
N ASP A 73 6.65 4.05 17.20
CA ASP A 73 7.94 4.08 17.90
C ASP A 73 8.93 3.07 17.33
N PHE A 74 8.46 1.90 16.90
CA PHE A 74 9.30 0.91 16.22
C PHE A 74 9.87 1.50 14.92
N PHE A 75 9.03 2.04 14.03
CA PHE A 75 9.52 2.62 12.78
C PHE A 75 10.43 3.82 13.04
N LYS A 76 10.09 4.69 13.99
CA LYS A 76 10.96 5.80 14.40
C LYS A 76 12.33 5.32 14.90
N GLY A 77 12.40 4.15 15.53
CA GLY A 77 13.63 3.61 16.11
C GLY A 77 14.54 2.84 15.16
N ILE A 78 14.03 2.34 14.02
CA ILE A 78 14.85 1.55 13.07
C ILE A 78 15.59 2.42 12.05
N TYR A 79 15.18 3.67 11.86
CA TYR A 79 15.83 4.60 10.94
C TYR A 79 16.85 5.47 11.68
N GLY A 80 18.13 5.32 11.34
CA GLY A 80 19.19 6.19 11.85
C GLY A 80 19.09 7.61 11.30
N GLU A 81 19.77 8.59 11.92
CA GLU A 81 19.74 10.00 11.49
C GLU A 81 20.20 10.18 10.03
N ASP A 82 21.17 9.37 9.59
CA ASP A 82 21.70 9.37 8.22
C ASP A 82 20.88 8.51 7.24
N SER A 83 19.72 7.99 7.67
CA SER A 83 18.91 7.10 6.83
C SER A 83 18.38 7.83 5.59
N PRO A 84 18.49 7.24 4.39
CA PRO A 84 18.07 7.90 3.16
C PRO A 84 16.57 8.18 3.10
N VAL A 85 15.74 7.41 3.82
CA VAL A 85 14.28 7.68 3.90
C VAL A 85 13.94 8.96 4.66
N LEU A 86 14.86 9.48 5.48
CA LEU A 86 14.67 10.71 6.24
C LEU A 86 15.14 11.94 5.45
N GLN A 87 15.95 11.74 4.41
CA GLN A 87 16.49 12.82 3.60
C GLN A 87 15.47 13.27 2.54
N PRO A 88 15.46 14.57 2.17
CA PRO A 88 14.59 15.05 1.10
C PRO A 88 14.94 14.41 -0.25
N SER A 89 13.96 13.71 -0.84
CA SER A 89 13.87 13.39 -2.27
C SER A 89 15.10 12.71 -2.92
N GLU A 90 15.30 11.43 -2.61
CA GLU A 90 15.97 10.51 -3.54
C GLU A 90 14.93 9.78 -4.39
N VAL A 91 15.21 9.55 -5.67
CA VAL A 91 14.29 8.84 -6.61
C VAL A 91 13.87 7.48 -6.08
N GLN A 92 14.73 6.82 -5.29
CA GLN A 92 14.48 5.50 -4.72
C GLN A 92 13.74 5.52 -3.37
N CYS A 93 13.54 6.69 -2.77
CA CYS A 93 13.00 6.88 -1.43
C CYS A 93 11.80 7.84 -1.46
N GLN A 94 10.71 7.38 -2.05
CA GLN A 94 9.46 8.13 -2.20
C GLN A 94 8.71 8.28 -0.87
N PHE A 95 8.11 9.45 -0.67
CA PHE A 95 7.24 9.80 0.45
C PHE A 95 5.90 10.32 -0.07
N PHE A 96 4.79 9.85 0.50
CA PHE A 96 3.44 10.14 0.06
C PHE A 96 2.66 10.91 1.15
N PRO A 97 2.52 12.24 1.02
CA PRO A 97 1.80 13.06 2.00
C PRO A 97 0.30 13.16 1.69
N TYR A 98 -0.49 12.18 2.12
CA TYR A 98 -1.93 12.17 1.86
C TYR A 98 -2.70 13.10 2.81
N LYS A 99 -3.00 14.32 2.34
CA LYS A 99 -3.75 15.35 3.10
C LYS A 99 -3.12 15.66 4.47
N THR A 100 -1.80 15.73 4.51
CA THR A 100 -1.03 16.08 5.72
C THR A 100 -0.14 17.30 5.49
N ASP A 101 0.33 17.91 6.58
CA ASP A 101 1.29 19.02 6.56
C ASP A 101 2.76 18.56 6.55
N PHE A 102 3.02 17.25 6.63
CA PHE A 102 4.36 16.68 6.55
C PHE A 102 4.91 16.67 5.12
N LYS A 103 6.19 17.02 4.97
CA LYS A 103 6.92 17.03 3.70
C LYS A 103 7.81 15.82 3.47
N ASN A 104 8.24 15.18 4.54
CA ASN A 104 9.11 14.01 4.52
C ASN A 104 8.93 13.18 5.80
N LEU A 105 9.55 12.00 5.85
CA LEU A 105 9.44 11.08 6.98
C LEU A 105 10.14 11.60 8.25
N ALA A 106 11.17 12.44 8.13
CA ALA A 106 11.82 13.05 9.28
C ALA A 106 10.86 13.96 10.07
N GLU A 107 10.05 14.78 9.38
CA GLU A 107 9.02 15.59 10.02
C GLU A 107 7.94 14.74 10.70
N VAL A 108 7.58 13.59 10.10
CA VAL A 108 6.64 12.63 10.69
C VAL A 108 7.21 12.12 12.03
N PHE A 109 8.44 11.60 12.04
CA PHE A 109 9.04 11.07 13.27
C PHE A 109 9.38 12.13 14.32
N ASN A 110 9.45 13.40 13.93
CA ASN A 110 9.61 14.52 14.87
C ASN A 110 8.28 15.12 15.37
N MET A 111 7.13 14.53 15.03
CA MET A 111 5.84 14.98 15.56
C MET A 111 5.73 14.74 17.07
N SER A 112 4.81 15.45 17.73
CA SER A 112 4.58 15.27 19.16
C SER A 112 4.03 13.88 19.48
N ALA A 113 4.32 13.37 20.67
CA ALA A 113 3.84 12.07 21.13
C ALA A 113 2.30 12.01 21.15
N GLU A 114 1.63 13.12 21.47
CA GLU A 114 0.16 13.21 21.44
C GLU A 114 -0.41 13.04 20.03
N ARG A 115 0.26 13.62 19.01
CA ARG A 115 -0.17 13.49 17.61
C ARG A 115 0.12 12.10 17.07
N ALA A 116 1.25 11.50 17.43
CA ALA A 116 1.56 10.11 17.09
C ALA A 116 0.55 9.15 17.75
N GLN A 117 0.13 9.41 18.98
CA GLN A 117 -0.91 8.64 19.69
C GLN A 117 -2.34 9.01 19.27
N MET A 118 -2.50 9.93 18.32
CA MET A 118 -3.79 10.39 17.78
C MET A 118 -4.77 10.86 18.87
N LYS A 119 -4.27 11.54 19.90
CA LYS A 119 -5.11 12.08 20.97
C LYS A 119 -6.04 13.18 20.45
N ASP A 120 -7.18 13.33 21.12
CA ASP A 120 -8.13 14.40 20.83
C ASP A 120 -7.46 15.78 20.79
N GLY A 121 -7.87 16.59 19.80
CA GLY A 121 -7.32 17.93 19.57
C GLY A 121 -6.01 17.96 18.76
N THR A 122 -5.41 16.81 18.43
CA THR A 122 -4.27 16.75 17.51
C THR A 122 -4.73 16.68 16.06
N LYS A 123 -3.88 17.14 15.13
CA LYS A 123 -4.19 17.05 13.69
C LYS A 123 -4.04 15.59 13.22
N PRO A 124 -5.06 15.01 12.57
CA PRO A 124 -4.94 13.71 11.93
C PRO A 124 -3.92 13.74 10.78
N TRP A 125 -3.48 12.56 10.36
CA TRP A 125 -2.46 12.40 9.34
C TRP A 125 -2.53 11.01 8.70
N TYR A 126 -2.12 10.91 7.44
CA TYR A 126 -1.88 9.65 6.77
C TYR A 126 -0.74 9.83 5.78
N ILE A 127 0.22 8.91 5.83
CA ILE A 127 1.44 8.95 5.03
C ILE A 127 1.76 7.57 4.48
N GLY A 128 2.48 7.55 3.38
CA GLY A 128 3.16 6.36 2.88
C GLY A 128 4.63 6.65 2.60
N TRP A 129 5.47 5.62 2.57
CA TRP A 129 6.83 5.74 2.07
C TRP A 129 7.34 4.40 1.51
N SER A 130 8.33 4.49 0.63
CA SER A 130 9.13 3.34 0.21
C SER A 130 10.35 3.20 1.11
N ASN A 131 10.58 2.00 1.61
CA ASN A 131 11.76 1.69 2.40
C ASN A 131 12.94 1.36 1.50
N CYS A 132 13.78 2.37 1.24
CA CYS A 132 15.03 2.24 0.51
C CYS A 132 16.25 1.98 1.42
N ASP A 133 16.06 1.98 2.75
CA ASP A 133 17.13 1.70 3.71
C ASP A 133 17.29 0.18 3.91
N SER A 134 18.41 -0.36 3.42
CA SER A 134 18.72 -1.79 3.51
C SER A 134 18.87 -2.32 4.94
N SER A 135 19.33 -1.49 5.89
CA SER A 135 19.45 -1.86 7.30
C SER A 135 18.06 -2.01 7.92
N ALA A 136 17.19 -1.01 7.70
CA ALA A 136 15.81 -1.07 8.13
C ALA A 136 15.08 -2.25 7.47
N ALA A 137 15.28 -2.48 6.16
CA ALA A 137 14.68 -3.61 5.45
C ALA A 137 15.02 -4.95 6.09
N ASN A 138 16.28 -5.18 6.46
CA ASN A 138 16.68 -6.42 7.14
C ASN A 138 15.98 -6.60 8.50
N ILE A 139 15.78 -5.51 9.25
CA ILE A 139 15.04 -5.55 10.51
C ILE A 139 13.56 -5.89 10.24
N LEU A 140 12.94 -5.23 9.28
CA LEU A 140 11.54 -5.48 8.90
C LEU A 140 11.32 -6.93 8.47
N ARG A 141 12.21 -7.49 7.65
CA ARG A 141 12.18 -8.89 7.18
C ARG A 141 12.40 -9.92 8.29
N GLY A 142 12.83 -9.50 9.48
CA GLY A 142 12.82 -10.33 10.69
C GLY A 142 11.44 -10.49 11.33
N HIS A 143 10.47 -9.64 10.96
CA HIS A 143 9.14 -9.59 11.58
C HIS A 143 8.00 -10.12 10.71
N TYR A 144 8.22 -10.25 9.42
CA TYR A 144 7.27 -10.84 8.48
C TYR A 144 7.99 -11.68 7.44
N THR A 145 7.27 -12.60 6.81
CA THR A 145 7.80 -13.44 5.74
C THR A 145 7.10 -13.13 4.44
N ARG A 146 7.63 -13.63 3.33
CA ARG A 146 6.89 -13.68 2.08
C ARG A 146 5.51 -14.35 2.30
N PRO A 147 4.39 -13.78 1.79
CA PRO A 147 3.08 -14.40 1.92
C PRO A 147 3.06 -15.81 1.33
N TYR A 148 2.44 -16.75 2.06
CA TYR A 148 2.51 -18.19 1.72
C TYR A 148 1.83 -18.54 0.39
N PHE A 149 0.86 -17.73 -0.04
CA PHE A 149 0.07 -17.97 -1.25
C PHE A 149 0.78 -17.53 -2.53
N LEU A 150 1.92 -16.83 -2.44
CA LEU A 150 2.66 -16.43 -3.63
C LEU A 150 3.41 -17.63 -4.25
N PRO A 151 3.42 -17.82 -5.59
CA PRO A 151 4.05 -18.97 -6.27
C PRO A 151 5.54 -19.02 -5.98
N SER A 152 6.17 -20.18 -5.75
CA SER A 152 7.59 -20.22 -5.33
C SER A 152 8.56 -19.55 -6.32
N SER A 153 8.19 -19.43 -7.59
CA SER A 153 8.93 -18.73 -8.63
C SER A 153 8.82 -17.21 -8.57
N ALA A 154 7.79 -16.67 -7.90
CA ALA A 154 7.56 -15.23 -7.88
C ALA A 154 8.56 -14.53 -6.97
N GLU A 155 9.30 -13.59 -7.54
CA GLU A 155 10.23 -12.76 -6.81
C GLU A 155 9.46 -11.72 -5.98
N SER A 156 10.10 -11.22 -4.93
CA SER A 156 9.56 -10.10 -4.17
C SER A 156 10.43 -8.89 -4.43
N SER A 157 9.80 -7.74 -4.64
CA SER A 157 10.55 -6.49 -4.66
C SER A 157 11.38 -6.35 -3.37
N LYS A 158 12.56 -5.75 -3.52
CA LYS A 158 13.42 -5.41 -2.38
C LYS A 158 12.83 -4.25 -1.57
N THR A 159 11.94 -3.48 -2.18
CA THR A 159 11.35 -2.29 -1.60
C THR A 159 10.05 -2.65 -0.90
N ASP A 160 9.98 -2.31 0.39
CA ASP A 160 8.75 -2.40 1.16
C ASP A 160 8.03 -1.06 1.12
N TRP A 161 6.73 -1.08 0.85
CA TRP A 161 5.87 0.09 0.93
C TRP A 161 5.17 0.08 2.29
N ILE A 162 5.35 1.13 3.08
CA ILE A 162 4.70 1.26 4.39
C ILE A 162 3.72 2.42 4.37
N PHE A 163 2.52 2.19 4.89
CA PHE A 163 1.51 3.24 5.07
C PHE A 163 1.05 3.30 6.51
N MET A 164 0.91 4.50 7.03
CA MET A 164 0.57 4.73 8.43
C MET A 164 -0.33 5.94 8.60
N GLY A 165 -1.30 5.87 9.51
CA GLY A 165 -2.06 7.06 9.91
C GLY A 165 -3.30 6.81 10.74
N SER A 166 -4.11 7.87 10.82
CA SER A 166 -5.27 7.99 11.70
C SER A 166 -6.60 7.74 11.00
N LYS A 167 -7.63 7.43 11.81
CA LYS A 167 -9.03 7.30 11.37
C LYS A 167 -9.50 8.46 10.50
N GLY A 168 -10.33 8.14 9.50
CA GLY A 168 -10.93 9.10 8.58
C GLY A 168 -10.00 9.59 7.46
N TYR A 169 -8.76 9.08 7.43
CA TYR A 169 -7.77 9.39 6.41
C TYR A 169 -7.36 8.13 5.65
N GLY A 170 -6.75 8.33 4.49
CA GLY A 170 -6.31 7.29 3.58
C GLY A 170 -5.89 7.90 2.23
N ALA A 171 -5.51 7.03 1.30
CA ALA A 171 -5.16 7.46 -0.05
C ALA A 171 -6.42 7.87 -0.82
N HIS A 172 -6.32 8.95 -1.61
CA HIS A 172 -7.41 9.37 -2.50
C HIS A 172 -7.55 8.40 -3.68
N MET A 173 -8.58 8.56 -4.51
CA MET A 173 -8.73 7.72 -5.70
C MET A 173 -7.59 8.00 -6.67
N HIS A 174 -6.78 6.99 -6.95
CA HIS A 174 -5.62 7.09 -7.82
C HIS A 174 -5.32 5.72 -8.43
N ILE A 175 -4.35 5.70 -9.34
CA ILE A 175 -3.72 4.50 -9.81
C ILE A 175 -2.23 4.60 -9.57
N ASP A 176 -1.59 3.46 -9.35
CA ASP A 176 -0.15 3.41 -9.19
C ASP A 176 0.54 3.34 -10.56
N ASN A 177 1.84 3.63 -10.55
CA ASN A 177 2.73 3.44 -11.70
C ASN A 177 3.96 2.63 -11.24
N VAL A 178 3.68 1.42 -10.78
CA VAL A 178 4.66 0.43 -10.30
C VAL A 178 4.89 -0.65 -11.37
N GLY A 179 5.91 -1.48 -11.22
CA GLY A 179 6.24 -2.48 -12.24
C GLY A 179 5.24 -3.62 -12.26
N ASN A 180 4.86 -4.08 -11.07
CA ASN A 180 4.21 -5.37 -10.89
C ASN A 180 3.02 -5.31 -9.93
N PRO A 181 2.14 -6.32 -9.95
CA PRO A 181 1.03 -6.40 -9.01
C PRO A 181 1.52 -6.36 -7.55
N SER A 182 0.70 -5.76 -6.68
CA SER A 182 1.09 -5.53 -5.29
C SER A 182 0.22 -6.30 -4.32
N TRP A 183 0.80 -6.61 -3.17
CA TRP A 183 0.08 -7.06 -1.99
C TRP A 183 0.31 -6.08 -0.85
N GLN A 184 -0.71 -5.90 -0.01
CA GLN A 184 -0.64 -5.06 1.18
C GLN A 184 -1.23 -5.80 2.39
N ALA A 185 -0.40 -6.04 3.39
CA ALA A 185 -0.76 -6.65 4.65
C ALA A 185 -1.18 -5.59 5.67
N GLN A 186 -2.40 -5.72 6.16
CA GLN A 186 -2.94 -4.85 7.20
C GLN A 186 -2.44 -5.33 8.56
N ILE A 187 -1.48 -4.62 9.15
CA ILE A 187 -0.80 -5.05 10.38
C ILE A 187 -1.59 -4.62 11.62
N THR A 188 -2.04 -3.36 11.64
CA THR A 188 -2.92 -2.81 12.68
C THR A 188 -3.97 -1.92 12.04
N GLY A 189 -5.10 -1.70 12.70
CA GLY A 189 -6.19 -0.90 12.18
C GLY A 189 -6.94 -1.55 11.02
N THR A 190 -8.07 -0.94 10.65
CA THR A 190 -8.97 -1.44 9.60
C THR A 190 -9.11 -0.39 8.51
N LYS A 191 -8.97 -0.81 7.25
CA LYS A 191 -9.18 0.03 6.07
C LYS A 191 -10.33 -0.47 5.22
N VAL A 192 -11.12 0.45 4.69
CA VAL A 192 -12.00 0.19 3.55
C VAL A 192 -11.24 0.57 2.29
N TRP A 193 -11.15 -0.36 1.35
CA TRP A 193 -10.67 -0.15 0.00
C TRP A 193 -11.85 0.05 -0.92
N THR A 194 -11.84 1.12 -1.72
CA THR A 194 -12.79 1.33 -2.81
C THR A 194 -12.04 1.20 -4.12
N LEU A 195 -12.48 0.28 -4.98
CA LEU A 195 -11.86 -0.04 -6.26
C LEU A 195 -12.81 0.32 -7.40
N GLU A 196 -12.28 0.99 -8.42
CA GLU A 196 -13.00 1.33 -9.64
C GLU A 196 -12.22 0.78 -10.85
N PRO A 197 -12.90 0.16 -11.83
CA PRO A 197 -12.24 -0.23 -13.07
C PRO A 197 -11.84 1.04 -13.84
N PRO A 198 -10.93 0.94 -14.82
CA PRO A 198 -10.58 2.09 -15.62
C PRO A 198 -11.77 2.55 -16.49
N PRO A 199 -11.86 3.85 -16.85
CA PRO A 199 -13.05 4.43 -17.50
C PRO A 199 -13.52 3.71 -18.76
N GLU A 200 -12.59 3.16 -19.56
CA GLU A 200 -12.89 2.38 -20.76
C GLU A 200 -13.72 1.11 -20.47
N CYS A 201 -13.73 0.64 -19.22
CA CYS A 201 -14.44 -0.57 -18.80
C CYS A 201 -15.80 -0.31 -18.12
N TYR A 202 -16.24 0.96 -18.00
CA TYR A 202 -17.48 1.32 -17.29
C TYR A 202 -18.77 0.77 -17.92
N HIS A 203 -18.73 0.33 -19.18
CA HIS A 203 -19.88 -0.29 -19.85
C HIS A 203 -19.96 -1.80 -19.65
N GLU A 204 -18.86 -2.45 -19.26
CA GLU A 204 -18.79 -3.91 -19.05
C GLU A 204 -18.76 -4.29 -17.57
N CYS A 205 -18.18 -3.42 -16.74
CA CYS A 205 -17.87 -3.70 -15.36
C CYS A 205 -18.71 -2.86 -14.39
N VAL A 206 -18.87 -3.37 -13.16
CA VAL A 206 -19.48 -2.58 -12.08
C VAL A 206 -18.61 -1.34 -11.82
N ARG A 207 -19.25 -0.20 -11.55
CA ARG A 207 -18.55 1.09 -11.41
C ARG A 207 -17.63 1.16 -10.21
N SER A 208 -17.99 0.49 -9.12
CA SER A 208 -17.23 0.55 -7.88
C SER A 208 -17.51 -0.70 -7.05
N ILE A 209 -16.48 -1.25 -6.44
CA ILE A 209 -16.56 -2.31 -5.43
C ILE A 209 -15.81 -1.86 -4.18
N GLN A 210 -16.29 -2.30 -3.03
CA GLN A 210 -15.64 -2.02 -1.74
C GLN A 210 -15.31 -3.31 -1.02
N VAL A 211 -14.20 -3.29 -0.29
CA VAL A 211 -13.80 -4.38 0.60
C VAL A 211 -13.19 -3.80 1.86
N THR A 212 -13.50 -4.41 3.01
CA THR A 212 -12.86 -4.06 4.28
C THR A 212 -11.72 -5.03 4.52
N VAL A 213 -10.55 -4.49 4.85
CA VAL A 213 -9.32 -5.25 5.14
C VAL A 213 -9.01 -5.03 6.62
N HIS A 214 -9.02 -6.12 7.37
CA HIS A 214 -8.84 -6.15 8.82
C HIS A 214 -7.39 -6.49 9.22
N PRO A 215 -6.99 -6.20 10.48
CA PRO A 215 -5.70 -6.65 10.97
C PRO A 215 -5.50 -8.16 10.76
N GLY A 216 -4.41 -8.50 10.08
CA GLY A 216 -4.03 -9.87 9.71
C GLY A 216 -4.36 -10.25 8.27
N ASP A 217 -5.22 -9.49 7.59
CA ASP A 217 -5.57 -9.70 6.20
C ASP A 217 -4.47 -9.18 5.26
N ILE A 218 -4.35 -9.80 4.09
CA ILE A 218 -3.57 -9.28 2.96
C ILE A 218 -4.51 -9.07 1.78
N ILE A 219 -4.55 -7.84 1.25
CA ILE A 219 -5.18 -7.56 -0.05
C ILE A 219 -4.14 -7.69 -1.15
N VAL A 220 -4.52 -8.35 -2.24
CA VAL A 220 -3.76 -8.42 -3.49
C VAL A 220 -4.54 -7.67 -4.56
N LEU A 221 -3.86 -6.75 -5.24
CA LEU A 221 -4.43 -5.90 -6.26
C LEU A 221 -3.36 -5.50 -7.28
N ASP A 222 -3.72 -5.56 -8.56
CA ASP A 222 -2.92 -4.89 -9.60
C ASP A 222 -3.24 -3.39 -9.57
N THR A 223 -2.45 -2.65 -8.81
CA THR A 223 -2.66 -1.22 -8.57
C THR A 223 -2.31 -0.36 -9.78
N ASN A 224 -1.73 -0.92 -10.85
CA ASN A 224 -1.54 -0.26 -12.15
C ASN A 224 -2.79 -0.37 -13.05
N ARG A 225 -3.75 -1.21 -12.68
CA ARG A 225 -4.95 -1.49 -13.49
C ARG A 225 -6.24 -1.05 -12.81
N TRP A 226 -6.30 -1.12 -11.48
CA TRP A 226 -7.45 -0.68 -10.69
C TRP A 226 -7.22 0.70 -10.08
N PHE A 227 -8.14 1.61 -10.37
CA PHE A 227 -8.25 2.82 -9.57
C PHE A 227 -8.66 2.41 -8.16
N HIS A 228 -8.01 2.99 -7.16
CA HIS A 228 -8.25 2.61 -5.79
C HIS A 228 -8.09 3.80 -4.83
N SER A 229 -8.87 3.76 -3.76
CA SER A 229 -8.75 4.66 -2.62
C SER A 229 -8.89 3.87 -1.33
N THR A 230 -8.36 4.42 -0.24
CA THR A 230 -8.42 3.79 1.08
C THR A 230 -8.99 4.75 2.11
N LEU A 231 -9.65 4.20 3.13
CA LEU A 231 -10.15 4.94 4.27
C LEU A 231 -9.98 4.13 5.55
N ILE A 232 -9.22 4.67 6.50
CA ILE A 232 -9.08 4.07 7.83
C ILE A 232 -10.36 4.30 8.62
N THR A 233 -10.95 3.22 9.13
CA THR A 233 -12.22 3.26 9.88
C THR A 233 -12.06 2.93 11.36
N SER A 234 -10.97 2.24 11.72
CA SER A 234 -10.62 1.92 13.11
C SER A 234 -10.13 3.15 13.88
N ASP A 235 -10.37 3.18 15.20
CA ASP A 235 -9.84 4.22 16.09
C ASP A 235 -8.34 4.02 16.41
N GLU A 236 -7.85 2.78 16.33
CA GLU A 236 -6.42 2.50 16.43
C GLU A 236 -5.64 2.93 15.17
N MET A 237 -4.34 3.15 15.33
CA MET A 237 -3.46 3.57 14.24
C MET A 237 -3.43 2.45 13.20
N SER A 238 -3.66 2.82 11.94
CA SER A 238 -3.52 1.87 10.85
C SER A 238 -2.08 1.81 10.39
N ILE A 239 -1.51 0.60 10.36
CA ILE A 239 -0.19 0.31 9.80
C ILE A 239 -0.37 -0.78 8.75
N VAL A 240 0.19 -0.53 7.57
CA VAL A 240 0.20 -1.46 6.45
C VAL A 240 1.63 -1.59 5.93
N ILE A 241 2.02 -2.81 5.60
CA ILE A 241 3.25 -3.09 4.85
C ILE A 241 2.88 -3.86 3.59
N GLY A 242 3.50 -3.50 2.47
CA GLY A 242 3.26 -4.15 1.19
C GLY A 242 4.52 -4.25 0.36
N SER A 243 4.43 -5.04 -0.70
CA SER A 243 5.48 -5.21 -1.70
C SER A 243 4.84 -5.59 -3.02
N GLU A 244 5.57 -5.35 -4.09
CA GLU A 244 5.29 -5.93 -5.41
C GLU A 244 5.77 -7.38 -5.46
N TYR A 245 5.18 -8.17 -6.36
CA TYR A 245 5.59 -9.53 -6.67
C TYR A 245 5.52 -9.82 -8.17
N ASP A 246 6.46 -10.63 -8.66
CA ASP A 246 6.47 -11.32 -9.95
C ASP A 246 7.76 -12.14 -10.13
#